data_AF-A0A193QEU0-F1
#
_entry.id   AF-A0A193QEU0-F1
#
_cell.length_a   1.000
_cell.length_b   1.000
_cell.length_c   1.000
_cell.angle_alpha   90.00
_cell.angle_beta   90.00
_cell.angle_gamma   90.00
#
_symmetry.space_group_name_H-M   'P 1'
#
loop_
_entity.id
_entity.type
_entity.pdbx_description
1 polymer ?
#
loop_
_entity_poly.entity_id
_entity_poly.type
_entity_poly.pdbx_seq_one_letter_code
_entity_poly.pdbx_strand_id
1 'polypeptide(L)'
;MARPFDHGFPHDNLLQSLDNANAVQAISPAQLAYARRLAADGRTLQAVASYRALFQDATPPDSLAVEYYDTLAALPSARPQAIAGLRSRLQAQPNDRAARLALGRILTYDEASRPS
;
A
#
# COMPACT_ATOMS: atom_id res chain seq x y z
N MET A 1 10.35 -29.37 36.51
CA MET A 1 10.16 -28.03 35.91
C MET A 1 10.63 -28.06 34.47
N ALA A 2 9.75 -28.39 33.52
CA ALA A 2 10.05 -28.41 32.09
C ALA A 2 9.40 -27.17 31.45
N ARG A 3 10.22 -26.31 30.82
CA ARG A 3 9.77 -25.11 30.12
C ARG A 3 9.20 -25.53 28.75
N PRO A 4 8.02 -25.04 28.34
CA PRO A 4 7.52 -25.30 27.00
C PRO A 4 8.36 -24.52 25.97
N PHE A 5 8.73 -25.18 24.88
CA PHE A 5 9.32 -24.53 23.72
C PHE A 5 8.22 -23.77 22.96
N ASP A 6 8.13 -22.48 23.22
CA ASP A 6 7.44 -21.51 22.37
C ASP A 6 8.24 -21.36 21.06
N HIS A 7 7.73 -21.94 19.98
CA HIS A 7 8.16 -21.62 18.62
C HIS A 7 6.89 -21.50 17.78
N GLY A 8 6.25 -20.33 17.86
CA GLY A 8 5.24 -19.91 16.89
C GLY A 8 5.86 -19.98 15.49
N PHE A 9 5.35 -20.88 14.67
CA PHE A 9 5.91 -21.11 13.35
C PHE A 9 5.66 -19.91 12.41
N PRO A 10 6.64 -19.49 11.59
CA PRO A 10 6.51 -18.39 10.63
C PRO A 10 5.79 -18.79 9.34
N HIS A 11 4.70 -19.55 9.42
CA HIS A 11 3.99 -20.07 8.24
C HIS A 11 2.98 -19.07 7.64
N ASP A 12 2.57 -18.06 8.40
CA ASP A 12 1.60 -17.06 7.94
C ASP A 12 2.15 -16.20 6.79
N ASN A 13 3.47 -15.90 6.83
CA ASN A 13 4.09 -15.02 5.85
C ASN A 13 4.23 -15.68 4.46
N LEU A 14 4.36 -17.01 4.41
CA LEU A 14 4.42 -17.75 3.15
C LEU A 14 3.06 -17.80 2.45
N LEU A 15 2.00 -18.08 3.20
CA LEU A 15 0.62 -18.04 2.70
C LEU A 15 0.27 -16.66 2.15
N GLN A 16 0.61 -15.61 2.89
CA GLN A 16 0.36 -14.25 2.46
C GLN A 16 1.19 -13.83 1.23
N SER A 17 2.42 -14.33 1.11
CA SER A 17 3.26 -14.10 -0.08
C SER A 17 2.68 -14.77 -1.33
N LEU A 18 2.14 -15.98 -1.18
CA LEU A 18 1.51 -16.72 -2.28
C LEU A 18 0.17 -16.09 -2.71
N ASP A 19 -0.63 -15.66 -1.75
CA ASP A 19 -1.86 -14.90 -2.00
C ASP A 19 -1.56 -13.60 -2.75
N ASN A 20 -0.54 -12.86 -2.31
CA ASN A 20 -0.09 -11.65 -2.98
C ASN A 20 0.41 -11.89 -4.40
N ALA A 21 1.18 -12.95 -4.62
CA ALA A 21 1.66 -13.31 -5.95
C ALA A 21 0.49 -13.64 -6.89
N ASN A 22 -0.51 -14.38 -6.41
CA ASN A 22 -1.73 -14.66 -7.17
C ASN A 22 -2.52 -13.39 -7.47
N ALA A 23 -2.68 -12.49 -6.49
CA ALA A 23 -3.35 -11.22 -6.67
C ALA A 23 -2.67 -10.35 -7.75
N VAL A 24 -1.34 -10.32 -7.78
CA VAL A 24 -0.58 -9.61 -8.84
C VAL A 24 -0.79 -10.26 -10.21
N GLN A 25 -0.87 -11.59 -10.29
CA GLN A 25 -1.12 -12.28 -11.56
C GLN A 25 -2.54 -12.07 -12.10
N ALA A 26 -3.52 -11.83 -11.21
CA ALA A 26 -4.88 -11.51 -11.61
C ALA A 26 -5.03 -10.06 -12.14
N ILE A 27 -4.08 -9.18 -11.86
CA ILE A 27 -4.10 -7.79 -12.33
C ILE A 27 -3.72 -7.73 -13.80
N SER A 28 -4.59 -7.11 -14.59
CA SER A 28 -4.31 -6.86 -16.02
C SER A 28 -3.16 -5.86 -16.19
N PRO A 29 -2.03 -6.25 -16.82
CA PRO A 29 -0.86 -5.37 -16.95
C PRO A 29 -1.15 -4.10 -17.76
N ALA A 30 -2.03 -4.19 -18.75
CA ALA A 30 -2.47 -3.04 -19.53
C ALA A 30 -3.28 -2.03 -18.71
N GLN A 31 -4.13 -2.51 -17.80
CA GLN A 31 -4.93 -1.66 -16.92
C GLN A 31 -4.05 -1.02 -15.82
N LEU A 32 -3.06 -1.75 -15.31
CA LEU A 32 -2.06 -1.21 -14.40
C LEU A 32 -1.23 -0.09 -15.06
N ALA A 33 -0.77 -0.31 -16.29
CA ALA A 33 -0.05 0.71 -17.05
C ALA A 33 -0.91 1.95 -17.31
N TYR A 34 -2.21 1.78 -17.57
CA TYR A 34 -3.14 2.88 -17.71
C TYR A 34 -3.30 3.69 -16.41
N ALA A 35 -3.47 3.02 -15.26
CA ALA A 35 -3.54 3.69 -13.96
C ALA A 35 -2.27 4.49 -13.65
N ARG A 36 -1.08 3.92 -13.93
CA ARG A 36 0.21 4.59 -13.80
C ARG A 36 0.34 5.82 -14.69
N ARG A 37 -0.10 5.70 -15.94
CA ARG A 37 -0.10 6.84 -16.86
C ARG A 37 -0.98 7.97 -16.35
N LEU A 38 -2.18 7.66 -15.85
CA LEU A 38 -3.05 8.67 -15.24
C LEU A 38 -2.37 9.37 -14.05
N ALA A 39 -1.66 8.62 -13.20
CA ALA A 39 -0.91 9.20 -12.09
C ALA A 39 0.20 10.13 -12.58
N ALA A 40 0.96 9.70 -13.60
CA ALA A 40 2.03 10.48 -14.21
C ALA A 40 1.52 11.76 -14.91
N ASP A 41 0.35 11.71 -15.52
CA ASP A 41 -0.35 12.86 -16.12
C ASP A 41 -0.96 13.81 -15.06
N GLY A 42 -0.79 13.53 -13.76
CA GLY A 42 -1.39 14.32 -12.67
C GLY A 42 -2.90 14.12 -12.50
N ARG A 43 -3.50 13.16 -13.21
CA ARG A 43 -4.92 12.79 -13.11
C ARG A 43 -5.13 11.85 -11.92
N THR A 44 -4.67 12.25 -10.75
CA THR A 44 -4.54 11.42 -9.55
C THR A 44 -5.86 10.79 -9.12
N LEU A 45 -6.99 11.52 -9.17
CA LEU A 45 -8.32 10.98 -8.85
C LEU A 45 -8.67 9.77 -9.73
N GLN A 46 -8.36 9.86 -11.02
CA GLN A 46 -8.69 8.82 -12.00
C GLN A 46 -7.71 7.65 -11.90
N ALA A 47 -6.44 7.94 -11.59
CA ALA A 47 -5.44 6.93 -11.30
C ALA A 47 -5.86 6.06 -10.10
N VAL A 48 -6.25 6.70 -9.00
CA VAL A 48 -6.75 6.03 -7.79
C VAL A 48 -7.98 5.18 -8.09
N ALA A 49 -8.95 5.72 -8.84
CA ALA A 49 -10.13 4.95 -9.24
C ALA A 49 -9.76 3.72 -10.08
N SER A 50 -8.79 3.88 -11.00
CA SER A 50 -8.30 2.78 -11.84
C SER A 50 -7.59 1.71 -11.00
N TYR A 51 -6.75 2.10 -10.04
CA TYR A 51 -6.13 1.18 -9.10
C TYR A 51 -7.16 0.42 -8.26
N ARG A 52 -8.17 1.11 -7.71
CA ARG A 52 -9.23 0.47 -6.93
C ARG A 52 -10.01 -0.55 -7.76
N ALA A 53 -10.30 -0.24 -9.02
CA ALA A 53 -10.94 -1.18 -9.93
C ALA A 53 -10.07 -2.43 -10.19
N LEU A 54 -8.75 -2.25 -10.31
CA LEU A 54 -7.79 -3.36 -10.45
C LEU A 54 -7.78 -4.27 -9.22
N PHE A 55 -7.87 -3.69 -8.03
CA PHE A 55 -7.88 -4.41 -6.77
C PHE A 55 -9.27 -4.90 -6.38
N GLN A 56 -10.31 -4.62 -7.18
CA GLN A 56 -11.71 -4.92 -6.85
C GLN A 56 -12.14 -4.36 -5.48
N ASP A 57 -11.67 -3.14 -5.16
CA ASP A 57 -11.83 -2.51 -3.84
C ASP A 57 -11.23 -3.28 -2.66
N ALA A 58 -10.44 -4.34 -2.93
CA ALA A 58 -9.69 -5.07 -1.93
C ALA A 58 -8.35 -4.40 -1.61
N THR A 59 -7.65 -4.96 -0.62
CA THR A 59 -6.31 -4.51 -0.22
C THR A 59 -5.35 -4.61 -1.41
N PRO A 60 -4.60 -3.55 -1.73
CA PRO A 60 -3.62 -3.61 -2.81
C PRO A 60 -2.58 -4.68 -2.50
N PRO A 61 -2.14 -5.46 -3.50
CA PRO A 61 -1.07 -6.41 -3.28
C PRO A 61 0.21 -5.70 -2.87
N ASP A 62 1.05 -6.41 -2.14
CA ASP A 62 2.19 -5.88 -1.39
C ASP A 62 3.14 -5.07 -2.29
N SER A 63 3.42 -5.58 -3.49
CA SER A 63 4.28 -4.90 -4.47
C SER A 63 3.69 -3.59 -5.01
N LEU A 64 2.36 -3.42 -4.96
CA LEU A 64 1.65 -2.23 -5.48
C LEU A 64 1.11 -1.32 -4.38
N ALA A 65 1.05 -1.80 -3.13
CA ALA A 65 0.47 -1.06 -2.01
C ALA A 65 1.14 0.30 -1.79
N VAL A 66 2.49 0.36 -1.79
CA VAL A 66 3.20 1.64 -1.63
C VAL A 66 2.85 2.61 -2.76
N GLU A 67 2.93 2.17 -4.02
CA GLU A 67 2.64 3.01 -5.19
C GLU A 67 1.20 3.54 -5.17
N TYR A 68 0.25 2.68 -4.82
CA TYR A 68 -1.15 3.08 -4.66
C TYR A 68 -1.33 4.13 -3.56
N TYR A 69 -0.76 3.92 -2.37
CA TYR A 69 -0.90 4.88 -1.26
C TYR A 69 -0.14 6.19 -1.52
N ASP A 70 1.00 6.15 -2.20
CA ASP A 70 1.72 7.36 -2.62
C ASP A 70 0.88 8.18 -3.61
N THR A 71 0.29 7.51 -4.60
CA THR A 71 -0.67 8.12 -5.54
C THR A 71 -1.89 8.69 -4.80
N LEU A 72 -2.44 7.95 -3.83
CA LEU A 72 -3.59 8.40 -3.03
C LEU A 72 -3.23 9.62 -2.17
N ALA A 73 -2.02 9.68 -1.62
CA ALA A 73 -1.55 10.76 -0.76
C ALA A 73 -1.27 12.08 -1.51
N ALA A 74 -1.11 12.01 -2.83
CA ALA A 74 -1.05 13.19 -3.69
C ALA A 74 -2.40 13.94 -3.77
N LEU A 75 -3.51 13.29 -3.37
CA LEU A 75 -4.79 13.97 -3.16
C LEU A 75 -4.89 14.47 -1.71
N PRO A 76 -4.96 15.78 -1.45
CA PRO A 76 -5.04 16.29 -0.09
C PRO A 76 -6.28 15.77 0.66
N SER A 77 -7.40 15.58 -0.03
CA SER A 77 -8.63 15.01 0.53
C SER A 77 -8.53 13.52 0.88
N ALA A 78 -7.67 12.75 0.19
CA ALA A 78 -7.51 11.31 0.41
C ALA A 78 -6.22 10.95 1.16
N ARG A 79 -5.34 11.92 1.41
CA ARG A 79 -4.13 11.77 2.21
C ARG A 79 -4.34 11.11 3.58
N PRO A 80 -5.35 11.46 4.40
CA PRO A 80 -5.57 10.74 5.67
C PRO A 80 -5.87 9.25 5.47
N GLN A 81 -6.54 8.89 4.38
CA GLN A 81 -6.79 7.49 4.01
C GLN A 81 -5.49 6.77 3.61
N ALA A 82 -4.62 7.43 2.86
CA ALA A 82 -3.31 6.88 2.50
C ALA A 82 -2.44 6.60 3.74
N ILE A 83 -2.41 7.55 4.69
CA ILE A 83 -1.71 7.39 5.97
C ILE A 83 -2.28 6.20 6.75
N ALA A 84 -3.60 6.09 6.85
CA ALA A 84 -4.25 4.99 7.55
C ALA A 84 -3.90 3.63 6.93
N GLY A 85 -3.93 3.53 5.59
CA GLY A 85 -3.56 2.33 4.86
C GLY A 85 -2.10 1.90 5.08
N LEU A 86 -1.16 2.85 4.99
CA LEU A 86 0.26 2.59 5.26
C LEU A 86 0.50 2.18 6.71
N ARG A 87 -0.17 2.80 7.68
CA ARG A 87 -0.07 2.41 9.10
C ARG A 87 -0.62 1.00 9.35
N SER A 88 -1.77 0.65 8.76
CA SER A 88 -2.33 -0.70 8.86
C SER A 88 -1.38 -1.74 8.26
N ARG A 89 -0.78 -1.43 7.10
CA ARG A 89 0.23 -2.30 6.50
C ARG A 89 1.44 -2.51 7.40
N LEU A 90 1.95 -1.45 8.04
CA LEU A 90 3.08 -1.56 8.97
C LEU A 90 2.74 -2.31 10.26
N GLN A 91 1.47 -2.40 10.64
CA GLN A 91 1.03 -3.28 11.73
C GLN A 91 1.06 -4.75 11.30
N ALA A 92 0.63 -5.05 10.07
CA ALA A 92 0.69 -6.41 9.53
C ALA A 92 2.12 -6.84 9.15
N GLN A 93 2.93 -5.90 8.67
CA GLN A 93 4.27 -6.11 8.14
C GLN A 93 5.24 -5.05 8.69
N PRO A 94 5.68 -5.20 9.95
CA PRO A 94 6.56 -4.21 10.60
C PRO A 94 7.93 -4.04 9.93
N ASN A 95 8.36 -5.01 9.13
CA ASN A 95 9.61 -5.00 8.39
C ASN A 95 9.51 -4.33 7.00
N ASP A 96 8.32 -3.86 6.60
CA ASP A 96 8.12 -3.20 5.33
C ASP A 96 8.76 -1.80 5.32
N ARG A 97 10.01 -1.76 4.85
CA ARG A 97 10.79 -0.53 4.73
C ARG A 97 10.17 0.44 3.74
N ALA A 98 9.53 -0.05 2.67
CA ALA A 98 8.97 0.79 1.63
C ALA A 98 7.74 1.56 2.16
N ALA A 99 6.86 0.90 2.92
CA ALA A 99 5.75 1.58 3.59
C ALA A 99 6.22 2.57 4.67
N ARG A 100 7.28 2.26 5.45
CA ARG A 100 7.85 3.21 6.42
C ARG A 100 8.36 4.47 5.72
N LEU A 101 9.08 4.32 4.61
CA LEU A 101 9.61 5.45 3.84
C LEU A 101 8.49 6.30 3.23
N ALA A 102 7.49 5.66 2.62
CA ALA A 102 6.34 6.36 2.05
C ALA A 102 5.55 7.12 3.12
N LEU A 103 5.26 6.48 4.26
CA LEU A 103 4.58 7.13 5.38
C LEU A 103 5.37 8.34 5.88
N GLY A 104 6.69 8.20 6.05
CA GLY A 104 7.57 9.31 6.43
C GLY A 104 7.48 10.49 5.46
N ARG A 105 7.60 10.24 4.15
CA ARG A 105 7.50 11.28 3.11
C ARG A 105 6.17 12.02 3.15
N ILE A 106 5.07 11.28 3.27
CA ILE A 106 3.72 11.86 3.31
C ILE A 106 3.53 12.74 4.55
N LEU A 107 4.00 12.28 5.71
CA LEU A 107 3.91 13.04 6.96
C LEU A 107 4.76 14.31 6.92
N THR A 108 5.98 14.25 6.36
CA THR A 108 6.82 15.44 6.19
C THR A 108 6.19 16.48 5.27
N TYR A 109 5.55 16.04 4.18
CA TYR A 109 4.82 16.95 3.30
C TYR A 109 3.61 17.57 4.02
N ASP A 110 2.98 16.84 4.94
CA ASP A 110 1.86 17.34 5.76
C ASP A 110 2.30 18.40 6.78
N GLU A 111 3.44 18.18 7.46
CA GLU A 111 4.02 19.16 8.39
C GLU A 111 4.35 20.48 7.67
N ALA A 112 4.90 20.41 6.46
CA ALA A 112 5.15 21.58 5.62
C ALA A 112 3.87 22.26 5.11
N SER A 113 2.73 21.58 5.15
CA SER A 113 1.43 22.08 4.67
C SER A 113 0.54 22.65 5.78
N ARG A 114 0.97 22.63 7.04
CA ARG A 114 0.17 23.18 8.15
C ARG A 114 0.20 24.71 8.10
N PRO A 115 -0.96 25.40 8.02
CA PRO A 115 -0.99 26.85 8.18
C PRO A 115 -0.49 27.18 9.59
N SER A 116 0.53 28.04 9.66
CA SER A 116 1.06 28.59 10.92
C SER A 116 0.05 29.49 11.62
#